data_AF-A0A1I1MLE5-F1
#
_entry.id   AF-A0A1I1MLE5-F1
#
_cell.length_a   1.000
_cell.length_b   1.000
_cell.length_c   1.000
_cell.angle_alpha   90.00
_cell.angle_beta   90.00
_cell.angle_gamma   90.00
#
_symmetry.space_group_name_H-M   'P 1'
#
loop_
_entity.id
_entity.type
_entity.pdbx_description
1 polymer ?
#
loop_
_entity_poly.entity_id
_entity_poly.type
_entity_poly.pdbx_seq_one_letter_code
_entity_poly.pdbx_strand_id
1 'polypeptide(L)'
;MHLLERAQHWWKRQSGLRQLDAVGRDALRDLARDVGVNEADLYNLVSRNASDAGLLPRLLASTGLDADRLSRQQPVVMRDMAIVCAGCTMTQRCRRELDREQALAGYRQYCGNADTIGALRRERLRWEAHRTI
;
A
#
# COMPACT_ATOMS: atom_id res chain seq x y z
N MET A 1 4.79 -2.46 27.71
CA MET A 1 3.50 -3.00 27.20
C MET A 1 3.16 -2.36 25.85
N HIS A 2 3.94 -2.62 24.79
CA HIS A 2 3.84 -1.89 23.51
C HIS A 2 3.17 -2.70 22.39
N LEU A 3 2.99 -4.02 22.60
CA LEU A 3 2.41 -4.96 21.63
C LEU A 3 0.88 -4.98 21.67
N LEU A 4 0.30 -4.83 22.87
CA LEU A 4 -1.15 -4.74 23.06
C LEU A 4 -1.73 -3.45 22.47
N GLU A 5 -1.05 -2.31 22.60
CA GLU A 5 -1.47 -1.04 21.99
C GLU A 5 -1.38 -1.06 20.46
N ARG A 6 -0.34 -1.69 19.91
CA ARG A 6 -0.19 -1.88 18.45
C ARG A 6 -1.24 -2.83 17.90
N ALA A 7 -1.54 -3.91 18.62
CA ALA A 7 -2.62 -4.82 18.29
C ALA A 7 -3.98 -4.12 18.37
N GLN A 8 -4.23 -3.29 19.39
CA GLN A 8 -5.47 -2.52 19.54
C GLN A 8 -5.63 -1.45 18.45
N HIS A 9 -4.57 -0.77 18.04
CA HIS A 9 -4.60 0.17 16.90
C HIS A 9 -4.83 -0.54 15.57
N TRP A 10 -4.16 -1.66 15.34
CA TRP A 10 -4.37 -2.53 14.18
C TRP A 10 -5.81 -3.07 14.16
N TRP A 11 -6.33 -3.49 15.31
CA TRP A 11 -7.67 -4.04 15.44
C TRP A 11 -8.76 -2.97 15.33
N LYS A 12 -8.56 -1.75 15.84
CA LYS A 12 -9.44 -0.59 15.62
C LYS A 12 -9.46 -0.14 14.15
N ARG A 13 -8.30 -0.18 13.47
CA ARG A 13 -8.20 0.14 12.04
C ARG A 13 -8.92 -0.91 11.18
N GLN A 14 -8.79 -2.19 11.55
CA GLN A 14 -9.47 -3.30 10.89
C GLN A 14 -10.97 -3.39 11.25
N SER A 15 -11.37 -3.03 12.47
CA SER A 15 -12.77 -3.00 12.90
C SER A 15 -13.51 -1.78 12.36
N GLY A 16 -12.82 -0.65 12.21
CA GLY A 16 -13.33 0.52 11.49
C GLY A 16 -13.65 0.19 10.03
N LEU A 17 -12.80 -0.58 9.36
CA LEU A 17 -13.06 -1.11 8.01
C LEU A 17 -14.27 -2.06 7.95
N ARG A 18 -14.52 -2.86 9.00
CA ARG A 18 -15.72 -3.73 9.08
C ARG A 18 -17.01 -2.99 9.43
N GLN A 19 -16.96 -1.92 10.22
CA GLN A 19 -18.12 -1.04 10.40
C GLN A 19 -18.42 -0.22 9.14
N LEU A 20 -17.38 0.09 8.36
CA LEU A 20 -17.50 0.64 7.01
C LEU A 20 -18.02 -0.38 5.99
N ASP A 21 -18.08 -1.70 6.24
CA ASP A 21 -18.67 -2.63 5.25
C ASP A 21 -20.21 -2.50 5.17
N ALA A 22 -20.87 -2.16 6.28
CA ALA A 22 -22.33 -1.98 6.33
C ALA A 22 -22.75 -0.56 5.91
N VAL A 23 -22.02 0.47 6.37
CA VAL A 23 -22.20 1.87 5.94
C VAL A 23 -21.66 2.09 4.53
N GLY A 24 -20.66 1.31 4.13
CA GLY A 24 -19.89 1.52 2.91
C GLY A 24 -20.57 1.07 1.64
N ARG A 25 -21.54 0.13 1.65
CA ARG A 25 -22.28 -0.15 0.41
C ARG A 25 -23.19 1.00 0.00
N ASP A 26 -23.91 1.58 0.95
CA ASP A 26 -24.75 2.75 0.68
C ASP A 26 -23.89 3.99 0.36
N ALA A 27 -22.80 4.21 1.10
CA ALA A 27 -21.86 5.29 0.81
C ALA A 27 -21.09 5.10 -0.52
N LEU A 28 -20.73 3.86 -0.90
CA LEU A 28 -20.14 3.58 -2.22
C LEU A 28 -21.14 3.84 -3.34
N ARG A 29 -22.42 3.49 -3.13
CA ARG A 29 -23.48 3.77 -4.11
C ARG A 29 -23.66 5.26 -4.32
N ASP A 30 -23.73 6.03 -3.24
CA ASP A 30 -23.89 7.49 -3.33
C ASP A 30 -22.65 8.12 -3.97
N LEU A 31 -21.45 7.67 -3.59
CA LEU A 31 -20.21 8.07 -4.24
C LEU A 31 -20.22 7.73 -5.73
N ALA A 32 -20.56 6.50 -6.12
CA ALA A 32 -20.61 6.08 -7.52
C ALA A 32 -21.55 6.96 -8.36
N ARG A 33 -22.72 7.32 -7.79
CA ARG A 33 -23.67 8.26 -8.39
C ARG A 33 -23.05 9.65 -8.56
N ASP A 34 -22.39 10.15 -7.54
CA ASP A 34 -21.78 11.49 -7.53
C ASP A 34 -20.63 11.63 -8.54
N VAL A 35 -19.79 10.59 -8.70
CA VAL A 35 -18.68 10.58 -9.68
C VAL A 35 -19.05 10.00 -11.05
N GLY A 36 -20.31 9.55 -11.24
CA GLY A 36 -20.79 9.03 -12.52
C GLY A 36 -20.12 7.72 -12.95
N VAL A 37 -19.72 6.87 -12.00
CA VAL A 37 -19.11 5.56 -12.27
C VAL A 37 -20.09 4.43 -11.93
N ASN A 38 -19.89 3.27 -12.54
CA ASN A 38 -20.71 2.10 -12.22
C ASN A 38 -20.42 1.62 -10.78
N GLU A 39 -21.48 1.38 -10.01
CA GLU A 39 -21.40 0.91 -8.62
C GLU A 39 -20.64 -0.40 -8.48
N ALA A 40 -20.87 -1.36 -9.38
CA ALA A 40 -20.20 -2.66 -9.37
C ALA A 40 -18.70 -2.52 -9.70
N ASP A 41 -18.33 -1.61 -10.60
CA ASP A 41 -16.93 -1.33 -10.91
C ASP A 41 -16.22 -0.66 -9.73
N LEU A 42 -16.87 0.30 -9.07
CA LEU A 42 -16.33 0.94 -7.86
C LEU A 42 -16.22 -0.07 -6.71
N TYR A 43 -17.22 -0.93 -6.52
CA TYR A 43 -17.19 -2.00 -5.53
C TYR A 43 -16.09 -3.02 -5.79
N ASN A 44 -15.90 -3.42 -7.05
CA ASN A 44 -14.83 -4.32 -7.47
C ASN A 44 -13.46 -3.68 -7.24
N LEU A 45 -13.31 -2.39 -7.51
CA LEU A 45 -12.08 -1.64 -7.27
C LEU A 45 -11.74 -1.58 -5.78
N VAL A 46 -12.71 -1.21 -4.93
CA VAL A 46 -12.53 -1.14 -3.46
C VAL A 46 -12.24 -2.52 -2.87
N SER A 47 -12.95 -3.57 -3.30
CA SER A 47 -12.76 -4.94 -2.83
C SER A 47 -11.38 -5.49 -3.17
N ARG A 48 -10.90 -5.24 -4.41
CA ARG A 48 -9.53 -5.60 -4.83
C ARG A 48 -8.50 -4.89 -3.97
N ASN A 49 -8.64 -3.57 -3.81
CA ASN A 49 -7.72 -2.75 -3.04
C ASN A 49 -7.67 -3.16 -1.56
N ALA A 50 -8.81 -3.54 -0.95
CA ALA A 50 -8.84 -4.06 0.41
C ALA A 50 -8.06 -5.38 0.58
N SER A 51 -8.15 -6.28 -0.40
CA SER A 51 -7.38 -7.53 -0.41
C SER A 51 -5.88 -7.31 -0.64
N ASP A 52 -5.52 -6.19 -1.28
CA ASP A 52 -4.18 -5.86 -1.74
C ASP A 52 -3.49 -4.77 -0.91
N ALA A 53 -4.19 -4.18 0.07
CA ALA A 53 -3.72 -3.05 0.89
C ALA A 53 -2.39 -3.33 1.62
N GLY A 54 -2.04 -4.60 1.83
CA GLY A 54 -0.78 -5.02 2.44
C GLY A 54 0.41 -5.15 1.46
N LEU A 55 0.18 -5.14 0.15
CA LEU A 55 1.23 -5.49 -0.82
C LEU A 55 2.28 -4.39 -0.98
N LEU A 56 1.88 -3.11 -1.03
CA LEU A 56 2.84 -2.01 -1.12
C LEU A 56 3.78 -1.95 0.09
N PRO A 57 3.30 -1.99 1.35
CA PRO A 57 4.19 -2.09 2.52
C PRO A 57 5.11 -3.30 2.49
N ARG A 58 4.62 -4.47 2.08
CA ARG A 58 5.43 -5.69 1.96
C ARG A 58 6.53 -5.55 0.89
N LEU A 59 6.21 -4.96 -0.25
CA LEU A 59 7.19 -4.69 -1.31
C LEU A 59 8.27 -3.71 -0.82
N LEU A 60 7.87 -2.62 -0.18
CA LEU A 60 8.80 -1.66 0.43
C LEU A 60 9.75 -2.37 1.41
N ALA A 61 9.20 -3.17 2.32
CA ALA A 61 9.97 -3.94 3.29
C ALA A 61 10.97 -4.90 2.61
N SER A 62 10.57 -5.62 1.56
CA SER A 62 11.49 -6.50 0.81
C SER A 62 12.66 -5.75 0.16
N THR A 63 12.55 -4.44 -0.03
CA THR A 63 13.63 -3.60 -0.58
C THR A 63 14.43 -2.85 0.51
N GLY A 64 14.09 -3.09 1.77
CA GLY A 64 14.65 -2.44 2.96
C GLY A 64 14.05 -1.06 3.27
N LEU A 65 12.97 -0.66 2.61
CA LEU A 65 12.26 0.58 2.90
C LEU A 65 11.18 0.33 3.96
N ASP A 66 11.14 1.17 5.00
CA ASP A 66 10.12 1.13 6.04
C ASP A 66 8.93 2.02 5.62
N ALA A 67 7.78 1.38 5.36
CA ALA A 67 6.56 2.06 4.93
C ALA A 67 5.99 3.00 6.01
N ASP A 68 6.10 2.66 7.29
CA ASP A 68 5.63 3.51 8.39
C ASP A 68 6.52 4.75 8.52
N ARG A 69 7.83 4.57 8.37
CA ARG A 69 8.77 5.70 8.33
C ARG A 69 8.52 6.59 7.11
N LEU A 70 8.33 6.01 5.92
CA LEU A 70 8.02 6.75 4.70
C LEU A 70 6.71 7.54 4.85
N SER A 71 5.67 6.93 5.43
CA SER A 71 4.39 7.59 5.70
C SER A 71 4.52 8.81 6.61
N ARG A 72 5.44 8.78 7.59
CA ARG A 72 5.69 9.92 8.49
C ARG A 72 6.56 11.00 7.86
N GLN A 73 7.59 10.61 7.11
CA GLN A 73 8.62 11.53 6.62
C GLN A 73 8.28 12.11 5.24
N GLN A 74 7.64 11.34 4.38
CA GLN A 74 7.27 11.73 3.01
C GLN A 74 5.83 11.27 2.70
N PRO A 75 4.81 11.80 3.41
CA PRO A 75 3.42 11.36 3.29
C PRO A 75 2.84 11.52 1.87
N VAL A 76 3.29 12.55 1.13
CA VAL A 76 2.88 12.78 -0.26
C VAL A 76 3.39 11.65 -1.15
N VAL A 77 4.67 11.27 -1.03
CA VAL A 77 5.25 10.16 -1.80
C VAL A 77 4.54 8.85 -1.50
N MET A 78 4.26 8.55 -0.22
CA MET A 78 3.53 7.34 0.15
C MET A 78 2.11 7.30 -0.44
N ARG A 79 1.41 8.45 -0.46
CA ARG A 79 0.07 8.57 -1.06
C ARG A 79 0.10 8.29 -2.56
N ASP A 80 1.03 8.93 -3.28
CA ASP A 80 1.14 8.75 -4.73
C ASP A 80 1.50 7.30 -5.08
N MET A 81 2.43 6.70 -4.33
CA MET A 81 2.77 5.28 -4.49
C MET A 81 1.56 4.37 -4.22
N ALA A 82 0.73 4.70 -3.23
CA ALA A 82 -0.49 3.94 -2.93
C ALA A 82 -1.52 4.04 -4.06
N ILE A 83 -1.69 5.22 -4.67
CA ILE A 83 -2.57 5.42 -5.84
C ILE A 83 -2.08 4.58 -7.02
N VAL A 84 -0.79 4.65 -7.34
CA VAL A 84 -0.18 3.85 -8.41
C VAL A 84 -0.35 2.35 -8.13
N CYS A 85 -0.16 1.93 -6.88
CA CYS A 85 -0.31 0.53 -6.51
C CYS A 85 -1.76 0.04 -6.60
N ALA A 86 -2.73 0.87 -6.20
CA ALA A 86 -4.15 0.54 -6.24
C ALA A 86 -4.66 0.34 -7.68
N GLY A 87 -4.11 1.07 -8.65
CA GLY A 87 -4.40 0.93 -10.08
C GLY A 87 -3.64 -0.19 -10.80
N CYS A 88 -2.80 -0.96 -10.09
CA CYS A 88 -1.94 -1.96 -10.72
C CYS A 88 -2.73 -3.18 -11.22
N THR A 89 -2.47 -3.61 -12.45
CA THR A 89 -3.06 -4.84 -13.04
C THR A 89 -2.25 -6.10 -12.72
N MET A 90 -1.02 -5.95 -12.22
CA MET A 90 -0.07 -7.04 -11.94
C MET A 90 -0.06 -7.49 -10.47
N THR A 91 -1.10 -7.14 -9.71
CA THR A 91 -1.14 -7.31 -8.26
C THR A 91 -1.06 -8.77 -7.81
N GLN A 92 -1.66 -9.69 -8.56
CA GLN A 92 -1.56 -11.14 -8.32
C GLN A 92 -0.13 -11.67 -8.50
N ARG A 93 0.59 -11.17 -9.51
CA ARG A 93 2.01 -11.49 -9.70
C ARG A 93 2.83 -10.95 -8.53
N CYS A 94 2.58 -9.71 -8.11
CA CYS A 94 3.23 -9.09 -6.97
C CYS A 94 3.08 -9.93 -5.69
N ARG A 95 1.85 -10.30 -5.36
CA ARG A 95 1.55 -11.16 -4.21
C ARG A 95 2.31 -12.47 -4.27
N ARG A 96 2.21 -13.19 -5.39
CA ARG A 96 2.88 -14.48 -5.59
C ARG A 96 4.41 -14.39 -5.47
N GLU A 97 5.03 -13.35 -6.00
CA GLU A 97 6.48 -13.15 -5.89
C GLU A 97 6.90 -12.76 -4.47
N LEU A 98 6.09 -11.95 -3.77
CA LEU A 98 6.32 -11.60 -2.37
C LEU A 98 6.15 -12.81 -1.43
N ASP A 99 5.18 -13.68 -1.70
CA ASP A 99 4.94 -14.90 -0.91
C ASP A 99 6.07 -15.93 -1.06
N ARG A 100 6.82 -15.89 -2.18
CA ARG A 100 7.97 -16.76 -2.44
C ARG A 100 9.31 -16.15 -2.06
N GLU A 101 9.31 -14.96 -1.46
CA GLU A 101 10.50 -14.14 -1.19
C GLU A 101 11.34 -13.81 -2.45
N GLN A 102 10.76 -13.97 -3.64
CA GLN A 102 11.41 -13.73 -4.93
C GLN A 102 11.21 -12.31 -5.46
N ALA A 103 10.38 -11.50 -4.79
CA ALA A 103 10.03 -10.16 -5.24
C ALA A 103 11.27 -9.27 -5.51
N LEU A 104 12.34 -9.41 -4.73
CA LEU A 104 13.59 -8.66 -4.90
C LEU A 104 14.23 -8.83 -6.29
N ALA A 105 14.03 -9.99 -6.93
CA ALA A 105 14.59 -10.30 -8.23
C ALA A 105 13.73 -9.78 -9.41
N GLY A 106 12.40 -9.69 -9.22
CA GLY A 106 11.45 -9.52 -10.33
C GLY A 106 10.63 -8.23 -10.34
N TYR A 107 10.44 -7.55 -9.20
CA TYR A 107 9.43 -6.49 -9.11
C TYR A 107 9.61 -5.33 -10.09
N ARG A 108 10.87 -5.01 -10.44
CA ARG A 108 11.20 -3.94 -11.38
C ARG A 108 10.63 -4.14 -12.78
N GLN A 109 10.28 -5.37 -13.14
CA GLN A 109 9.75 -5.69 -14.47
C GLN A 109 8.26 -5.38 -14.63
N TYR A 110 7.53 -5.19 -13.53
CA TYR A 110 6.07 -5.05 -13.57
C TYR A 110 5.50 -3.99 -12.62
N CYS A 111 6.26 -3.54 -11.62
CA CYS A 111 5.76 -2.61 -10.61
C CYS A 111 5.85 -1.16 -11.10
N GLY A 112 4.72 -0.46 -11.19
CA GLY A 112 4.68 0.97 -11.53
C GLY A 112 5.41 1.89 -10.52
N ASN A 113 5.69 1.40 -9.30
CA ASN A 113 6.45 2.12 -8.28
C ASN A 113 7.96 1.82 -8.32
N ALA A 114 8.46 1.03 -9.29
CA ALA A 114 9.83 0.55 -9.29
C ALA A 114 10.88 1.67 -9.27
N ASP A 115 10.68 2.72 -10.07
CA ASP A 115 11.61 3.85 -10.16
C ASP A 115 11.62 4.68 -8.87
N THR A 116 10.45 4.95 -8.29
CA THR A 116 10.30 5.65 -7.01
C THR A 116 10.98 4.87 -5.88
N ILE A 117 10.78 3.55 -5.81
CA ILE A 117 11.48 2.68 -4.86
C ILE A 117 13.00 2.78 -5.05
N GLY A 118 13.47 2.75 -6.31
CA GLY A 118 14.88 2.93 -6.64
C GLY A 118 15.46 4.26 -6.15
N ALA A 119 14.72 5.37 -6.35
CA ALA A 119 15.10 6.70 -5.91
C ALA A 119 15.19 6.79 -4.38
N LEU A 120 14.15 6.34 -3.66
CA LEU A 120 14.11 6.34 -2.19
C LEU A 120 15.26 5.52 -1.59
N ARG A 121 15.61 4.38 -2.18
CA ARG A 121 16.76 3.58 -1.73
C ARG A 121 18.08 4.31 -1.90
N ARG A 122 18.29 4.97 -3.05
CA ARG A 122 19.51 5.77 -3.28
C ARG A 122 19.59 6.94 -2.31
N GLU A 123 18.48 7.62 -2.05
CA GLU A 123 18.41 8.70 -1.08
C GLU A 123 18.78 8.20 0.32
N ARG A 124 18.18 7.10 0.78
CA ARG A 124 18.47 6.49 2.08
C ARG A 124 19.96 6.15 2.24
N LEU A 125 20.55 5.52 1.24
CA LEU A 125 21.98 5.15 1.25
C LEU A 125 22.88 6.40 1.33
N ARG A 126 22.54 7.49 0.63
CA ARG A 126 23.25 8.77 0.75
C ARG A 126 23.15 9.32 2.16
N TRP A 127 21.97 9.30 2.77
CA TRP A 127 21.77 9.74 4.16
C TRP A 127 22.49 8.88 5.19
N GLU A 128 22.65 7.58 4.95
CA GLU A 128 23.40 6.67 5.81
C GLU A 128 24.92 6.93 5.71
N ALA A 129 25.43 7.14 4.49
CA ALA A 129 26.85 7.45 4.28
C ALA A 129 27.28 8.75 4.97
N HIS A 130 26.47 9.81 4.89
CA HIS A 130 26.77 11.11 5.53
C HIS A 130 26.69 11.08 7.07
N ARG A 131 26.02 10.09 7.66
CA ARG A 131 25.84 10.00 9.12
C ARG A 131 26.94 9.21 9.82
N THR A 132 27.80 8.56 9.04
CA THR A 132 28.88 7.67 9.53
C THR A 132 30.24 8.38 9.51
N ILE A 133 30.27 9.64 9.04
CA ILE A 133 31.41 10.57 9.06
C ILE A 133 31.14 11.60 10.15
#